data_AF-A0A918GBZ4-F1
#
_entry.id   AF-A0A918GBZ4-F1
#
_cell.length_a   1.000
_cell.length_b   1.000
_cell.length_c   1.000
_cell.angle_alpha   90.00
_cell.angle_beta   90.00
_cell.angle_gamma   90.00
#
_symmetry.space_group_name_H-M   'P 1'
#
loop_
_entity.id
_entity.type
_entity.pdbx_description
1 polymer ?
#
loop_
_entity_poly.entity_id
_entity_poly.type
_entity_poly.pdbx_seq_one_letter_code
_entity_poly.pdbx_strand_id
1 'polypeptide(L)'
;MRIRATVAAVTGALALSALVVPAVAQAADDTRPSFASTVDETAADLKAGLKGDAPTARGGATAKAAASAGFSVSGVSVNHNKDVVVGTTGSYTVPLTYTLNHTGDLGAYGTAAVIYHGTSIDDATWGFSSDDAATCAEVSATALKCSTTVTFLPAELLNIDAGTWRVGVVVVTDEEEVTLENVGTRKVLRTSKVTADAAPEPVKKGATITVTGKLTRADWDTNTYVGYGGQSVVLQYRPKTSDTYTNVKGIKSTSTGALKTTVKASAGGYYRFVFNGSATGGKATATGDYVGVQ
;
A
#
# COMPACT_ATOMS: atom_id res chain seq x y z
N MET A 1 -63.34 25.30 51.10
CA MET A 1 -63.96 24.01 50.77
C MET A 1 -62.95 23.16 50.01
N ARG A 2 -62.77 21.91 50.47
CA ARG A 2 -62.06 20.77 49.85
C ARG A 2 -60.52 20.76 49.86
N ILE A 3 -60.05 20.29 51.00
CA ILE A 3 -58.87 19.44 51.27
C ILE A 3 -58.73 18.30 50.24
N ARG A 4 -57.51 18.03 49.77
CA ARG A 4 -56.94 16.67 49.64
C ARG A 4 -55.42 16.70 49.80
N ALA A 5 -54.94 16.06 50.85
CA ALA A 5 -53.57 15.62 51.05
C ALA A 5 -53.33 14.29 50.33
N THR A 6 -52.10 14.02 49.89
CA THR A 6 -51.60 12.65 49.69
C THR A 6 -50.09 12.65 49.86
N VAL A 7 -49.65 11.82 50.82
CA VAL A 7 -48.27 11.47 51.16
C VAL A 7 -47.89 10.25 50.31
N ALA A 8 -46.68 10.19 49.77
CA ALA A 8 -46.07 8.94 49.34
C ALA A 8 -44.53 9.00 49.43
N ALA A 9 -44.03 8.21 50.38
CA ALA A 9 -42.78 7.46 50.49
C ALA A 9 -41.50 7.89 49.71
N VAL A 10 -40.44 8.13 50.50
CA VAL A 10 -39.03 7.91 50.13
C VAL A 10 -38.73 6.42 50.22
N THR A 11 -38.09 5.83 49.21
CA THR A 11 -37.10 4.72 49.35
C THR A 11 -36.51 4.34 47.98
N GLY A 12 -35.21 4.07 47.94
CA GLY A 12 -34.59 3.22 46.91
C GLY A 12 -33.63 3.91 45.96
N ALA A 13 -32.44 4.25 46.45
CA ALA A 13 -31.29 4.52 45.60
C ALA A 13 -30.84 3.22 44.89
N LEU A 14 -30.88 3.23 43.55
CA LEU A 14 -30.14 2.32 42.68
C LEU A 14 -29.28 3.19 41.76
N ALA A 15 -28.05 3.47 42.22
CA ALA A 15 -27.01 4.05 41.38
C ALA A 15 -26.60 3.00 40.34
N LEU A 16 -27.24 3.05 39.17
CA LEU A 16 -26.79 2.32 37.99
C LEU A 16 -25.46 2.95 37.57
N SER A 17 -24.37 2.30 37.96
CA SER A 17 -23.03 2.63 37.47
C SER A 17 -23.01 2.29 35.98
N ALA A 18 -23.24 3.30 35.13
CA ALA A 18 -23.00 3.19 33.71
C ALA A 18 -21.48 3.02 33.51
N LEU A 19 -21.05 1.76 33.44
CA LEU A 19 -19.74 1.42 32.91
C LEU A 19 -19.77 1.84 31.43
N VAL A 20 -19.21 3.02 31.15
CA VAL A 20 -18.88 3.42 29.78
C VAL A 20 -17.75 2.49 29.35
N VAL A 21 -18.10 1.37 28.75
CA VAL A 21 -17.15 0.56 27.99
C VAL A 21 -16.66 1.46 26.87
N PRO A 22 -15.36 1.79 26.79
CA PRO A 22 -14.85 2.48 25.61
C PRO A 22 -15.15 1.57 24.42
N ALA A 23 -15.84 2.11 23.43
CA ALA A 23 -16.09 1.46 22.16
C ALA A 23 -14.74 0.95 21.62
N VAL A 24 -14.50 -0.35 21.82
CA VAL A 24 -13.54 -1.10 21.02
C VAL A 24 -13.98 -0.90 19.58
N ALA A 25 -13.00 -0.52 18.75
CA ALA A 25 -13.10 -0.28 17.32
C ALA A 25 -14.22 -1.14 16.69
N GLN A 26 -15.28 -0.47 16.24
CA GLN A 26 -16.23 -1.14 15.36
C GLN A 26 -15.47 -1.53 14.09
N ALA A 27 -15.67 -2.79 13.71
CA ALA A 27 -15.15 -3.41 12.51
C ALA A 27 -15.33 -2.49 11.29
N ALA A 28 -14.23 -2.08 10.67
CA ALA A 28 -14.21 -1.63 9.29
C ALA A 28 -14.24 -2.83 8.31
N ASP A 29 -14.66 -4.01 8.78
CA ASP A 29 -14.53 -5.29 8.07
C ASP A 29 -15.79 -5.69 7.30
N ASP A 30 -16.94 -5.06 7.58
CA ASP A 30 -18.25 -5.52 7.09
C ASP A 30 -18.80 -4.74 5.87
N THR A 31 -17.99 -3.82 5.29
CA THR A 31 -18.43 -2.97 4.17
C THR A 31 -17.59 -3.08 2.91
N ARG A 32 -16.47 -3.83 2.92
CA ARG A 32 -15.69 -4.08 1.71
C ARG A 32 -16.35 -5.21 0.91
N PRO A 33 -16.66 -5.02 -0.38
CA PRO A 33 -17.07 -6.13 -1.22
C PRO A 33 -15.96 -7.18 -1.29
N SER A 34 -16.33 -8.44 -1.54
CA SER A 34 -15.34 -9.48 -1.77
C SER A 34 -14.52 -9.14 -3.01
N PHE A 35 -13.21 -9.34 -2.97
CA PHE A 35 -12.39 -9.06 -4.14
C PHE A 35 -12.72 -10.00 -5.31
N ALA A 36 -13.20 -11.21 -5.02
CA ALA A 36 -13.72 -12.12 -6.03
C ALA A 36 -14.81 -11.49 -6.91
N SER A 37 -15.72 -10.67 -6.36
CA SER A 37 -16.74 -10.02 -7.19
C SER A 37 -16.14 -8.97 -8.13
N THR A 38 -15.10 -8.26 -7.71
CA THR A 38 -14.34 -7.34 -8.58
C THR A 38 -13.66 -8.08 -9.74
N VAL A 39 -13.18 -9.31 -9.48
CA VAL A 39 -12.58 -10.16 -10.51
C VAL A 39 -13.64 -10.65 -11.50
N ASP A 40 -14.81 -11.08 -11.00
CA ASP A 40 -15.94 -11.48 -11.84
C ASP A 40 -16.45 -10.31 -12.72
N GLU A 41 -16.52 -9.09 -12.16
CA GLU A 41 -16.85 -7.87 -12.91
C GLU A 41 -15.81 -7.58 -14.00
N THR A 42 -14.52 -7.69 -13.66
CA THR A 42 -13.42 -7.53 -14.63
C THR A 42 -13.55 -8.52 -15.79
N ALA A 43 -13.84 -9.78 -15.51
CA ALA A 43 -14.06 -10.79 -16.54
C ALA A 43 -15.31 -10.49 -17.39
N ALA A 44 -16.40 -10.03 -16.77
CA ALA A 44 -17.61 -9.64 -17.47
C ALA A 44 -17.38 -8.46 -18.42
N ASP A 45 -16.60 -7.46 -18.00
CA ASP A 45 -16.25 -6.30 -18.83
C ASP A 45 -15.37 -6.71 -20.02
N LEU A 46 -14.39 -7.59 -19.81
CA LEU A 46 -13.60 -8.17 -20.89
C LEU A 46 -14.50 -8.90 -21.90
N LYS A 47 -15.43 -9.75 -21.44
CA LYS A 47 -16.40 -10.45 -22.30
C LYS A 47 -17.29 -9.49 -23.08
N ALA A 48 -17.72 -8.40 -22.46
CA ALA A 48 -18.53 -7.38 -23.13
C ALA A 48 -17.73 -6.69 -24.24
N GLY A 49 -16.44 -6.41 -23.99
CA GLY A 49 -15.52 -5.85 -24.98
C GLY A 49 -15.32 -6.72 -26.22
N LEU A 50 -15.31 -8.06 -26.06
CA LEU A 50 -15.20 -9.00 -27.18
C LEU A 50 -16.44 -9.01 -28.09
N LYS A 51 -17.62 -8.77 -27.52
CA LYS A 51 -18.91 -8.76 -28.25
C LYS A 51 -19.17 -7.47 -29.03
N GLY A 52 -18.22 -6.53 -29.02
CA GLY A 52 -18.30 -5.22 -29.69
C GLY A 52 -18.46 -5.27 -31.22
N ASP A 53 -18.32 -6.42 -31.87
CA ASP A 53 -18.47 -6.59 -33.34
C ASP A 53 -19.48 -7.69 -33.79
N ALA A 54 -20.35 -8.28 -32.94
CA ALA A 54 -21.46 -9.17 -33.39
C ALA A 54 -22.48 -9.56 -32.29
N PRO A 55 -23.75 -9.89 -32.63
CA PRO A 55 -24.87 -9.91 -31.67
C PRO A 55 -24.91 -11.13 -30.73
N THR A 56 -25.60 -10.90 -29.61
CA THR A 56 -25.74 -11.72 -28.41
C THR A 56 -26.10 -13.20 -28.61
N ALA A 57 -25.40 -14.06 -27.85
CA ALA A 57 -25.99 -15.24 -27.22
C ALA A 57 -25.60 -15.34 -25.74
N ARG A 58 -26.57 -15.74 -24.92
CA ARG A 58 -26.49 -16.04 -23.48
C ARG A 58 -26.08 -17.51 -23.32
N GLY A 59 -25.17 -17.78 -22.40
CA GLY A 59 -24.86 -19.13 -21.93
C GLY A 59 -23.95 -19.06 -20.72
N GLY A 60 -24.50 -19.34 -19.54
CA GLY A 60 -23.75 -19.39 -18.31
C GLY A 60 -23.12 -20.76 -18.11
N ALA A 61 -21.86 -20.76 -17.67
CA ALA A 61 -21.25 -21.78 -16.82
C ALA A 61 -19.96 -21.17 -16.25
N THR A 62 -19.89 -21.03 -14.92
CA THR A 62 -18.64 -20.73 -14.22
C THR A 62 -17.91 -22.05 -13.98
N ALA A 63 -16.75 -22.22 -14.61
CA ALA A 63 -15.82 -23.30 -14.29
C ALA A 63 -14.68 -22.72 -13.46
N LYS A 64 -14.76 -22.89 -12.14
CA LYS A 64 -13.66 -22.59 -11.23
C LYS A 64 -12.78 -23.83 -11.10
N ALA A 65 -11.48 -23.63 -11.36
CA ALA A 65 -10.35 -24.55 -11.19
C ALA A 65 -10.20 -25.73 -12.17
N ALA A 66 -9.36 -25.51 -13.18
CA ALA A 66 -8.24 -26.38 -13.49
C ALA A 66 -7.08 -25.46 -13.88
N ALA A 67 -5.82 -25.87 -13.65
CA ALA A 67 -4.71 -25.25 -14.39
C ALA A 67 -5.14 -25.29 -15.86
N SER A 68 -5.39 -24.14 -16.48
CA SER A 68 -5.86 -24.11 -17.85
C SER A 68 -4.76 -24.76 -18.66
N ALA A 69 -5.05 -25.92 -19.24
CA ALA A 69 -4.05 -26.72 -19.94
C ALA A 69 -3.38 -25.91 -21.06
N GLY A 70 -3.98 -24.79 -21.46
CA GLY A 70 -3.46 -23.87 -22.45
C GLY A 70 -3.02 -22.47 -21.99
N PHE A 71 -3.00 -22.07 -20.72
CA PHE A 71 -2.45 -20.76 -20.32
C PHE A 71 -1.44 -20.81 -19.18
N SER A 72 -0.42 -19.96 -19.26
CA SER A 72 0.46 -19.66 -18.13
C SER A 72 0.96 -18.22 -18.18
N VAL A 73 1.36 -17.68 -17.03
CA VAL A 73 1.89 -16.31 -16.95
C VAL A 73 3.33 -16.34 -16.47
N SER A 74 4.17 -15.51 -17.07
CA SER A 74 5.56 -15.31 -16.67
C SER A 74 5.97 -13.83 -16.77
N GLY A 75 7.16 -13.48 -16.29
CA GLY A 75 7.69 -12.12 -16.45
C GLY A 75 6.88 -11.01 -15.77
N VAL A 76 6.13 -11.32 -14.71
CA VAL A 76 5.27 -10.34 -14.02
C VAL A 76 6.11 -9.24 -13.37
N SER A 77 5.81 -8.00 -13.72
CA SER A 77 6.40 -6.78 -13.16
C SER A 77 5.34 -5.76 -12.83
N VAL A 78 5.15 -5.47 -11.53
CA VAL A 78 4.41 -4.29 -11.08
C VAL A 78 5.41 -3.19 -10.74
N ASN A 79 5.09 -1.95 -11.13
CA ASN A 79 5.85 -0.74 -10.84
C ASN A 79 7.35 -0.88 -11.14
N HIS A 80 7.69 -1.45 -12.30
CA HIS A 80 9.08 -1.71 -12.70
C HIS A 80 9.89 -2.51 -11.64
N ASN A 81 9.26 -3.49 -11.00
CA ASN A 81 9.82 -4.30 -9.92
C ASN A 81 10.13 -3.53 -8.62
N LYS A 82 9.56 -2.33 -8.45
CA LYS A 82 9.65 -1.56 -7.21
C LYS A 82 8.40 -1.75 -6.38
N ASP A 83 8.54 -1.64 -5.07
CA ASP A 83 7.39 -1.61 -4.18
C ASP A 83 6.50 -0.40 -4.52
N VAL A 84 5.19 -0.56 -4.42
CA VAL A 84 4.22 0.52 -4.57
C VAL A 84 4.16 1.25 -3.24
N VAL A 85 4.47 2.54 -3.20
CA VAL A 85 4.49 3.33 -1.95
C VAL A 85 3.39 4.37 -2.02
N VAL A 86 2.32 4.16 -1.24
CA VAL A 86 1.09 4.96 -1.30
C VAL A 86 1.03 5.92 -0.11
N GLY A 87 0.70 7.18 -0.38
CA GLY A 87 0.55 8.25 0.61
C GLY A 87 -0.84 8.26 1.22
N THR A 88 -1.30 9.41 1.70
CA THR A 88 -2.60 9.58 2.35
C THR A 88 -3.66 10.22 1.45
N THR A 89 -3.25 10.76 0.30
CA THR A 89 -4.11 11.45 -0.66
C THR A 89 -3.56 11.27 -2.07
N GLY A 90 -4.39 11.56 -3.08
CA GLY A 90 -4.07 11.47 -4.51
C GLY A 90 -4.32 10.07 -5.09
N SER A 91 -3.83 9.86 -6.30
CA SER A 91 -3.94 8.58 -7.02
C SER A 91 -2.54 8.09 -7.40
N TYR A 92 -2.30 6.79 -7.24
CA TYR A 92 -0.99 6.17 -7.46
C TYR A 92 -1.12 5.13 -8.56
N THR A 93 -1.05 5.58 -9.80
CA THR A 93 -1.09 4.71 -10.98
C THR A 93 0.29 4.13 -11.26
N VAL A 94 0.38 2.80 -11.34
CA VAL A 94 1.63 2.10 -11.61
C VAL A 94 1.47 1.12 -12.78
N PRO A 95 2.51 0.93 -13.60
CA PRO A 95 2.46 -0.04 -14.68
C PRO A 95 2.50 -1.47 -14.14
N LEU A 96 1.74 -2.36 -14.76
CA LEU A 96 1.79 -3.80 -14.56
C LEU A 96 1.99 -4.47 -15.92
N THR A 97 3.05 -5.26 -16.03
CA THR A 97 3.39 -6.00 -17.24
C THR A 97 3.54 -7.48 -16.94
N TYR A 98 3.22 -8.32 -17.92
CA TYR A 98 3.36 -9.78 -17.82
C TYR A 98 3.47 -10.38 -19.22
N THR A 99 3.96 -11.62 -19.29
CA THR A 99 3.95 -12.43 -20.51
C THR A 99 2.87 -13.50 -20.34
N LEU A 100 1.83 -13.43 -21.17
CA LEU A 100 0.80 -14.45 -21.27
C LEU A 100 1.27 -15.48 -22.30
N ASN A 101 1.53 -16.70 -21.84
CA ASN A 101 1.82 -17.83 -22.71
C ASN A 101 0.53 -18.60 -22.94
N HIS A 102 0.33 -19.07 -24.18
CA HIS A 102 -0.84 -19.84 -24.54
C HIS A 102 -0.51 -21.02 -25.45
N THR A 103 -1.43 -21.99 -25.53
CA THR A 103 -1.40 -23.05 -26.54
C THR A 103 -2.59 -22.92 -27.47
N GLY A 104 -2.36 -23.12 -28.77
CA GLY A 104 -3.42 -22.98 -29.76
C GLY A 104 -3.73 -21.53 -30.11
N ASP A 105 -4.70 -21.36 -31.01
CA ASP A 105 -5.20 -20.06 -31.43
C ASP A 105 -6.15 -19.50 -30.36
N LEU A 106 -5.97 -18.23 -30.00
CA LEU A 106 -6.80 -17.54 -29.01
C LEU A 106 -8.08 -16.96 -29.59
N GLY A 107 -8.16 -16.79 -30.91
CA GLY A 107 -9.25 -16.05 -31.54
C GLY A 107 -9.37 -14.63 -30.95
N ALA A 108 -10.61 -14.19 -30.71
CA ALA A 108 -10.85 -12.96 -29.96
C ALA A 108 -10.57 -13.20 -28.47
N TYR A 109 -9.70 -12.38 -27.89
CA TYR A 109 -9.33 -12.50 -26.47
C TYR A 109 -9.20 -11.14 -25.80
N GLY A 110 -9.45 -11.14 -24.49
CA GLY A 110 -9.22 -10.02 -23.60
C GLY A 110 -8.49 -10.51 -22.36
N THR A 111 -7.60 -9.69 -21.82
CA THR A 111 -6.92 -10.02 -20.57
C THR A 111 -6.71 -8.79 -19.71
N ALA A 112 -6.80 -8.97 -18.40
CA ALA A 112 -6.64 -7.92 -17.40
C ALA A 112 -5.75 -8.44 -16.26
N ALA A 113 -5.15 -7.53 -15.51
CA ALA A 113 -4.38 -7.89 -14.33
C ALA A 113 -5.14 -7.47 -13.08
N VAL A 114 -4.97 -8.23 -12.01
CA VAL A 114 -5.51 -7.91 -10.70
C VAL A 114 -4.39 -8.01 -9.67
N ILE A 115 -4.41 -7.17 -8.64
CA ILE A 115 -3.45 -7.21 -7.53
C ILE A 115 -4.20 -7.17 -6.21
N TYR A 116 -3.93 -8.13 -5.32
CA TYR A 116 -4.71 -8.33 -4.11
C TYR A 116 -3.87 -8.65 -2.88
N HIS A 117 -4.40 -8.29 -1.71
CA HIS A 117 -3.86 -8.64 -0.42
C HIS A 117 -4.63 -9.85 0.14
N GLY A 118 -3.94 -10.96 0.31
CA GLY A 118 -4.54 -12.24 0.70
C GLY A 118 -3.83 -13.41 0.04
N THR A 119 -4.18 -14.64 0.43
CA THR A 119 -3.53 -15.87 -0.05
C THR A 119 -4.09 -16.39 -1.37
N SER A 120 -5.34 -16.06 -1.67
CA SER A 120 -6.08 -16.37 -2.89
C SER A 120 -7.01 -15.19 -3.19
N ILE A 121 -7.67 -15.18 -4.36
CA ILE A 121 -8.70 -14.18 -4.68
C ILE A 121 -9.92 -14.33 -3.77
N ASP A 122 -10.29 -15.57 -3.39
CA ASP A 122 -11.42 -15.82 -2.49
C ASP A 122 -11.17 -15.33 -1.07
N ASP A 123 -9.92 -15.47 -0.59
CA ASP A 123 -9.49 -15.06 0.75
C ASP A 123 -8.91 -13.63 0.77
N ALA A 124 -9.03 -12.89 -0.33
CA ALA A 124 -8.46 -11.56 -0.44
C ALA A 124 -9.21 -10.57 0.47
N THR A 125 -8.47 -9.88 1.33
CA THR A 125 -8.99 -8.81 2.19
C THR A 125 -9.24 -7.53 1.41
N TRP A 126 -8.53 -7.36 0.29
CA TRP A 126 -8.74 -6.30 -0.70
C TRP A 126 -7.97 -6.56 -1.99
N GLY A 127 -8.28 -5.78 -3.03
CA GLY A 127 -7.47 -5.72 -4.23
C GLY A 127 -7.86 -4.56 -5.14
N PHE A 128 -7.11 -4.43 -6.24
CA PHE A 128 -7.41 -3.53 -7.35
C PHE A 128 -7.33 -4.32 -8.65
N SER A 129 -8.27 -4.09 -9.56
CA SER A 129 -8.15 -4.51 -10.95
C SER A 129 -7.36 -3.48 -11.75
N SER A 130 -6.89 -3.88 -12.93
CA SER A 130 -6.29 -2.95 -13.88
C SER A 130 -7.32 -1.95 -14.40
N ASP A 131 -6.87 -0.73 -14.66
CA ASP A 131 -7.73 0.39 -15.05
C ASP A 131 -8.46 0.11 -16.37
N ASP A 132 -7.81 -0.63 -17.27
CA ASP A 132 -8.33 -1.08 -18.57
C ASP A 132 -7.87 -2.52 -18.87
N ALA A 133 -8.46 -3.11 -19.92
CA ALA A 133 -7.93 -4.32 -20.54
C ALA A 133 -6.46 -4.12 -20.96
N ALA A 134 -5.63 -5.13 -20.77
CA ALA A 134 -4.22 -5.05 -21.09
C ALA A 134 -3.99 -5.01 -22.60
N THR A 135 -3.08 -4.13 -23.02
CA THR A 135 -2.59 -4.11 -24.39
C THR A 135 -1.51 -5.17 -24.54
N CYS A 136 -1.69 -6.11 -25.46
CA CYS A 136 -0.77 -7.21 -25.68
C CYS A 136 -0.12 -7.14 -27.07
N ALA A 137 1.20 -7.37 -27.12
CA ALA A 137 1.95 -7.50 -28.36
C ALA A 137 2.48 -8.94 -28.49
N GLU A 138 2.30 -9.55 -29.66
CA GLU A 138 2.87 -10.87 -29.94
C GLU A 138 4.39 -10.82 -29.89
N VAL A 139 4.98 -11.74 -29.11
CA VAL A 139 6.43 -11.95 -29.07
C VAL A 139 6.82 -13.28 -29.70
N SER A 140 5.89 -14.23 -29.78
CA SER A 140 5.99 -15.48 -30.53
C SER A 140 4.58 -16.09 -30.72
N ALA A 141 4.47 -17.13 -31.54
CA ALA A 141 3.21 -17.84 -31.80
C ALA A 141 2.50 -18.41 -30.54
N THR A 142 3.18 -18.49 -29.39
CA THR A 142 2.62 -19.01 -28.14
C THR A 142 2.81 -18.04 -26.97
N ALA A 143 3.18 -16.79 -27.22
CA ALA A 143 3.46 -15.83 -26.16
C ALA A 143 3.17 -14.38 -26.56
N LEU A 144 2.49 -13.69 -25.65
CA LEU A 144 2.09 -12.29 -25.75
C LEU A 144 2.71 -11.51 -24.60
N LYS A 145 3.31 -10.35 -24.90
CA LYS A 145 3.76 -9.41 -23.87
C LYS A 145 2.68 -8.37 -23.64
N CYS A 146 2.10 -8.38 -22.45
CA CYS A 146 0.97 -7.55 -22.08
C CYS A 146 1.37 -6.44 -21.09
N SER A 147 0.74 -5.28 -21.24
CA SER A 147 0.92 -4.13 -20.35
C SER A 147 -0.41 -3.46 -20.03
N THR A 148 -0.60 -3.09 -18.77
CA THR A 148 -1.73 -2.30 -18.27
C THR A 148 -1.26 -1.41 -17.11
N THR A 149 -2.16 -0.63 -16.53
CA THR A 149 -1.93 0.12 -15.29
C THR A 149 -2.91 -0.30 -14.21
N VAL A 150 -2.50 -0.10 -12.96
CA VAL A 150 -3.36 -0.25 -11.79
C VAL A 150 -3.26 1.03 -10.98
N THR A 151 -4.41 1.62 -10.64
CA THR A 151 -4.48 2.82 -9.82
C THR A 151 -4.83 2.50 -8.37
N PHE A 152 -3.90 2.80 -7.46
CA PHE A 152 -4.13 2.69 -6.02
C PHE A 152 -4.66 4.00 -5.47
N LEU A 153 -5.78 3.93 -4.74
CA LEU A 153 -6.39 5.08 -4.07
C LEU A 153 -6.22 4.94 -2.54
N PRO A 154 -5.55 5.90 -1.86
CA PRO A 154 -5.37 5.86 -0.41
C PRO A 154 -6.67 5.75 0.39
N ALA A 155 -7.76 6.34 -0.13
CA ALA A 155 -9.07 6.33 0.50
C ALA A 155 -9.71 4.93 0.56
N GLU A 156 -9.23 3.99 -0.26
CA GLU A 156 -9.71 2.60 -0.33
C GLU A 156 -8.80 1.62 0.42
N LEU A 157 -7.71 2.11 1.01
CA LEU A 157 -6.74 1.30 1.74
C LEU A 157 -6.93 1.44 3.25
N LEU A 158 -6.65 0.35 3.96
CA LEU A 158 -6.56 0.31 5.41
C LEU A 158 -5.13 0.00 5.84
N ASN A 159 -4.74 0.44 7.03
CA ASN A 159 -3.38 0.24 7.53
C ASN A 159 -2.94 -1.24 7.55
N ILE A 160 -3.89 -2.17 7.69
CA ILE A 160 -3.68 -3.62 7.66
C ILE A 160 -3.32 -4.16 6.27
N ASP A 161 -3.70 -3.45 5.20
CA ASP A 161 -3.41 -3.86 3.83
C ASP A 161 -1.93 -3.61 3.45
N ALA A 162 -1.18 -2.88 4.27
CA ALA A 162 0.23 -2.62 3.99
C ALA A 162 1.05 -3.91 4.14
N GLY A 163 1.69 -4.36 3.06
CA GLY A 163 2.40 -5.62 3.09
C GLY A 163 2.64 -6.20 1.71
N THR A 164 2.67 -7.54 1.63
CA THR A 164 2.90 -8.27 0.38
C THR A 164 1.57 -8.58 -0.30
N TRP A 165 1.45 -8.16 -1.54
CA TRP A 165 0.30 -8.38 -2.40
C TRP A 165 0.68 -9.36 -3.50
N ARG A 166 -0.33 -10.02 -4.05
CA ARG A 166 -0.21 -11.03 -5.10
C ARG A 166 -0.87 -10.53 -6.36
N VAL A 167 -0.38 -10.98 -7.51
CA VAL A 167 -0.91 -10.63 -8.83
C VAL A 167 -1.67 -11.83 -9.36
N GLY A 168 -2.85 -11.58 -9.91
CA GLY A 168 -3.59 -12.50 -10.76
C GLY A 168 -3.72 -11.94 -12.17
N VAL A 169 -4.00 -12.80 -13.13
CA VAL A 169 -4.32 -12.42 -14.52
C VAL A 169 -5.61 -13.09 -14.91
N VAL A 170 -6.57 -12.27 -15.36
CA VAL A 170 -7.84 -12.72 -15.92
C VAL A 170 -7.67 -12.81 -17.42
N VAL A 171 -8.08 -13.93 -18.01
CA VAL A 171 -8.08 -14.17 -19.45
C VAL A 171 -9.49 -14.59 -19.85
N VAL A 172 -10.00 -13.95 -20.88
CA VAL A 172 -11.30 -14.25 -21.48
C VAL A 172 -11.08 -14.49 -22.96
N THR A 173 -11.62 -15.59 -23.46
CA THR A 173 -11.78 -15.88 -24.89
C THR A 173 -13.26 -16.10 -25.19
N ASP A 174 -13.58 -16.42 -26.46
CA ASP A 174 -14.93 -16.84 -26.84
C ASP A 174 -15.35 -18.17 -26.20
N GLU A 175 -14.39 -19.02 -25.84
CA GLU A 175 -14.63 -20.38 -25.37
C GLU A 175 -14.49 -20.54 -23.85
N GLU A 176 -13.61 -19.77 -23.21
CA GLU A 176 -13.28 -19.93 -21.80
C GLU A 176 -12.99 -18.62 -21.07
N GLU A 177 -13.19 -18.66 -19.76
CA GLU A 177 -12.75 -17.64 -18.81
C GLU A 177 -11.86 -18.32 -17.78
N VAL A 178 -10.66 -17.78 -17.60
CA VAL A 178 -9.66 -18.33 -16.69
C VAL A 178 -9.03 -17.21 -15.88
N THR A 179 -8.91 -17.43 -14.57
CA THR A 179 -8.14 -16.57 -13.68
C THR A 179 -6.91 -17.32 -13.17
N LEU A 180 -5.73 -16.82 -13.53
CA LEU A 180 -4.42 -17.33 -13.12
C LEU A 180 -3.97 -16.55 -11.89
N GLU A 181 -4.13 -17.14 -10.71
CA GLU A 181 -3.78 -16.51 -9.43
C GLU A 181 -2.31 -16.66 -9.06
N ASN A 182 -1.84 -15.81 -8.15
CA ASN A 182 -0.52 -15.92 -7.51
C ASN A 182 0.66 -15.96 -8.50
N VAL A 183 0.52 -15.34 -9.67
CA VAL A 183 1.53 -15.34 -10.75
C VAL A 183 2.70 -14.38 -10.51
N GLY A 184 2.59 -13.54 -9.48
CA GLY A 184 3.63 -12.63 -9.03
C GLY A 184 3.28 -12.00 -7.69
N THR A 185 4.24 -11.31 -7.07
CA THR A 185 4.01 -10.60 -5.81
C THR A 185 4.75 -9.27 -5.79
N ARG A 186 4.17 -8.24 -5.15
CA ARG A 186 4.84 -6.96 -4.88
C ARG A 186 4.34 -6.38 -3.59
N LYS A 187 5.14 -5.53 -2.93
CA LYS A 187 4.65 -4.86 -1.73
C LYS A 187 3.90 -3.60 -2.06
N VAL A 188 2.82 -3.36 -1.32
CA VAL A 188 2.14 -2.07 -1.23
C VAL A 188 2.42 -1.53 0.17
N LEU A 189 3.15 -0.42 0.24
CA LEU A 189 3.73 0.12 1.46
C LEU A 189 3.17 1.51 1.75
N ARG A 190 3.08 1.85 3.03
CA ARG A 190 2.70 3.18 3.48
C ARG A 190 3.88 4.14 3.32
N THR A 191 3.66 5.31 2.75
CA THR A 191 4.69 6.36 2.62
C THR A 191 5.24 6.74 3.99
N SER A 192 6.57 6.80 4.12
CA SER A 192 7.21 7.36 5.31
C SER A 192 7.84 8.72 4.97
N LYS A 193 7.93 9.61 5.95
CA LYS A 193 8.59 10.93 5.83
C LYS A 193 9.55 11.09 7.00
N VAL A 194 10.72 11.67 6.75
CA VAL A 194 11.72 11.93 7.79
C VAL A 194 12.32 13.31 7.61
N THR A 195 12.50 14.04 8.71
CA THR A 195 13.14 15.36 8.76
C THR A 195 14.46 15.31 9.52
N ALA A 196 15.31 16.31 9.32
CA ALA A 196 16.54 16.51 10.07
C ALA A 196 16.75 18.01 10.31
N ASP A 197 17.28 18.34 11.48
CA ASP A 197 17.66 19.69 11.94
C ASP A 197 18.84 19.53 12.90
N ALA A 198 19.95 20.21 12.62
CA ALA A 198 21.22 20.09 13.33
C ALA A 198 21.59 21.42 13.98
N ALA A 199 21.93 21.39 15.27
CA ALA A 199 22.25 22.60 16.02
C ALA A 199 23.31 22.33 17.10
N PRO A 200 24.08 23.35 17.56
CA PRO A 200 24.05 24.76 17.11
C PRO A 200 24.79 24.98 15.79
N GLU A 201 24.47 26.10 15.13
CA GLU A 201 25.12 26.56 13.91
C GLU A 201 25.47 28.05 14.01
N PRO A 202 26.74 28.46 13.78
CA PRO A 202 27.93 27.62 13.60
C PRO A 202 28.39 26.97 14.92
N VAL A 203 29.27 25.97 14.83
CA VAL A 203 29.80 25.23 15.97
C VAL A 203 31.34 25.17 15.93
N LYS A 204 31.98 25.20 17.10
CA LYS A 204 33.44 25.02 17.18
C LYS A 204 33.83 23.60 16.76
N LYS A 205 34.95 23.46 16.06
CA LYS A 205 35.50 22.13 15.74
C LYS A 205 35.66 21.26 17.00
N GLY A 206 35.17 20.02 16.92
CA GLY A 206 35.18 19.04 18.00
C GLY A 206 34.08 19.23 19.06
N ALA A 207 33.28 20.30 18.99
CA ALA A 207 32.13 20.45 19.86
C ALA A 207 30.97 19.53 19.43
N THR A 208 30.05 19.31 20.37
CA THR A 208 28.90 18.43 20.19
C THR A 208 27.80 19.18 19.44
N ILE A 209 27.26 18.57 18.39
CA ILE A 209 26.00 18.97 17.77
C ILE A 209 24.90 18.01 18.16
N THR A 210 23.67 18.53 18.21
CA THR A 210 22.44 17.75 18.36
C THR A 210 21.73 17.76 17.02
N VAL A 211 21.41 16.58 16.50
CA VAL A 211 20.55 16.43 15.33
C VAL A 211 19.21 15.90 15.79
N THR A 212 18.14 16.65 15.50
CA THR A 212 16.76 16.32 15.79
C THR A 212 15.98 16.07 14.50
N GLY A 213 14.83 15.43 14.61
CA GLY A 213 13.98 15.15 13.47
C GLY A 213 12.71 14.42 13.87
N LYS A 214 11.89 14.08 12.88
CA LYS A 214 10.67 13.28 13.10
C LYS A 214 10.49 12.31 11.95
N LEU A 215 10.28 11.03 12.28
CA LEU A 215 9.81 10.00 11.36
C LEU A 215 8.29 9.88 11.48
N THR A 216 7.59 10.08 10.38
CA THR A 216 6.15 9.85 10.27
C THR A 216 5.84 8.86 9.16
N ARG A 217 4.65 8.26 9.22
CA ARG A 217 4.16 7.33 8.20
C ARG A 217 2.70 7.65 7.88
N ALA A 218 2.33 7.51 6.61
CA ALA A 218 0.95 7.60 6.15
C ALA A 218 0.09 6.67 6.98
N ASP A 219 -1.07 7.12 7.44
CA ASP A 219 -2.09 6.37 8.14
C ASP A 219 -3.31 6.39 7.24
N TRP A 220 -3.62 5.27 6.59
CA TRP A 220 -4.71 5.19 5.62
C TRP A 220 -6.08 5.20 6.31
N ASP A 221 -6.17 4.64 7.53
CA ASP A 221 -7.41 4.65 8.33
C ASP A 221 -7.88 6.09 8.64
N THR A 222 -6.93 7.02 8.85
CA THR A 222 -7.24 8.43 9.16
C THR A 222 -6.89 9.40 8.03
N ASN A 223 -6.29 8.92 6.94
CA ASN A 223 -5.73 9.73 5.85
C ASN A 223 -4.78 10.85 6.32
N THR A 224 -4.01 10.61 7.38
CA THR A 224 -3.02 11.57 7.93
C THR A 224 -1.63 10.97 8.06
N TYR A 225 -0.62 11.78 8.38
CA TYR A 225 0.72 11.28 8.73
C TYR A 225 0.91 11.27 10.25
N VAL A 226 1.07 10.09 10.82
CA VAL A 226 1.26 9.88 12.26
C VAL A 226 2.71 9.55 12.59
N GLY A 227 3.11 9.75 13.84
CA GLY A 227 4.45 9.40 14.32
C GLY A 227 4.75 7.92 14.16
N TYR A 228 5.91 7.57 13.59
CA TYR A 228 6.27 6.17 13.35
C TYR A 228 7.36 5.71 14.33
N GLY A 229 6.93 5.06 15.40
CA GLY A 229 7.80 4.70 16.51
C GLY A 229 8.54 3.37 16.41
N GLY A 230 9.61 3.23 17.20
CA GLY A 230 10.41 2.01 17.33
C GLY A 230 11.27 1.66 16.11
N GLN A 231 11.33 2.54 15.11
CA GLN A 231 11.98 2.28 13.83
C GLN A 231 13.46 2.58 13.88
N SER A 232 14.26 1.76 13.20
CA SER A 232 15.69 2.01 13.00
C SER A 232 15.89 3.12 11.98
N VAL A 233 16.59 4.18 12.39
CA VAL A 233 16.93 5.33 11.55
C VAL A 233 18.44 5.57 11.63
N VAL A 234 19.05 5.96 10.51
CA VAL A 234 20.49 6.22 10.43
C VAL A 234 20.72 7.70 10.19
N LEU A 235 21.52 8.34 11.05
CA LEU A 235 22.12 9.63 10.77
C LEU A 235 23.28 9.44 9.80
N GLN A 236 23.27 10.23 8.73
CA GLN A 236 24.34 10.32 7.75
C GLN A 236 24.95 11.73 7.75
N TYR A 237 26.21 11.80 7.32
CA TYR A 237 26.96 13.04 7.12
C TYR A 237 27.61 13.04 5.75
N ARG A 238 27.68 14.22 5.13
CA ARG A 238 28.62 14.49 4.01
C ARG A 238 29.34 15.82 4.24
N PRO A 239 30.62 15.96 3.86
CA PRO A 239 31.29 17.25 3.88
C PRO A 239 30.70 18.18 2.80
N LYS A 240 30.82 19.50 2.98
CA LYS A 240 30.33 20.51 2.00
C LYS A 240 30.86 20.30 0.57
N THR A 241 32.04 19.71 0.44
CA THR A 241 32.76 19.50 -0.81
C THR A 241 32.44 18.17 -1.51
N SER A 242 31.48 17.39 -0.99
CA SER A 242 31.10 16.09 -1.55
C SER A 242 29.58 15.92 -1.56
N ASP A 243 29.07 15.13 -2.49
CA ASP A 243 27.67 14.68 -2.53
C ASP A 243 27.48 13.28 -1.91
N THR A 244 28.56 12.64 -1.49
CA THR A 244 28.52 11.29 -0.91
C THR A 244 28.28 11.35 0.59
N TYR A 245 27.16 10.77 1.03
CA TYR A 245 26.82 10.60 2.44
C TYR A 245 27.42 9.31 3.02
N THR A 246 27.97 9.41 4.23
CA THR A 246 28.43 8.28 5.04
C THR A 246 27.57 8.12 6.28
N ASN A 247 27.31 6.89 6.70
CA ASN A 247 26.60 6.61 7.95
C ASN A 247 27.49 7.00 9.14
N VAL A 248 26.93 7.77 10.08
CA VAL A 248 27.66 8.17 11.29
C VAL A 248 27.05 7.62 12.58
N LYS A 249 25.74 7.38 12.63
CA LYS A 249 25.09 6.86 13.84
C LYS A 249 23.73 6.22 13.57
N GLY A 250 23.46 5.05 14.15
CA GLY A 250 22.12 4.45 14.17
C GLY A 250 21.35 4.86 15.44
N ILE A 251 20.05 5.13 15.30
CA ILE A 251 19.13 5.43 16.41
C ILE A 251 17.78 4.74 16.20
N LYS A 252 16.94 4.79 17.24
CA LYS A 252 15.53 4.39 17.20
C LYS A 252 14.63 5.61 17.35
N SER A 253 13.53 5.65 16.60
CA SER A 253 12.48 6.65 16.85
C SER A 253 11.75 6.35 18.16
N THR A 254 11.33 7.41 18.86
CA THR A 254 10.43 7.28 20.03
C THR A 254 9.07 6.75 19.61
N SER A 255 8.18 6.40 20.55
CA SER A 255 6.81 5.99 20.24
C SER A 255 6.03 6.99 19.37
N THR A 256 6.36 8.28 19.47
CA THR A 256 5.76 9.38 18.69
C THR A 256 6.53 9.73 17.41
N GLY A 257 7.54 8.93 17.05
CA GLY A 257 8.35 9.13 15.85
C GLY A 257 9.45 10.18 15.99
N ALA A 258 9.69 10.73 17.18
CA ALA A 258 10.76 11.73 17.37
C ALA A 258 12.15 11.09 17.22
N LEU A 259 13.06 11.86 16.64
CA LEU A 259 14.47 11.50 16.44
C LEU A 259 15.34 12.53 17.15
N LYS A 260 16.33 12.07 17.92
CA LYS A 260 17.32 12.93 18.54
C LYS A 260 18.61 12.17 18.75
N THR A 261 19.72 12.77 18.38
CA THR A 261 21.05 12.22 18.67
C THR A 261 22.10 13.31 18.69
N THR A 262 23.28 12.98 19.20
CA THR A 262 24.44 13.86 19.22
C THR A 262 25.64 13.23 18.53
N VAL A 263 26.44 14.07 17.86
CA VAL A 263 27.72 13.73 17.23
C VAL A 263 28.72 14.88 17.42
N LYS A 264 30.00 14.64 17.14
CA LYS A 264 31.05 15.68 17.16
C LYS A 264 31.20 16.31 15.78
N ALA A 265 31.24 17.63 15.71
CA ALA A 265 31.44 18.35 14.46
C ALA A 265 32.94 18.42 14.11
N SER A 266 33.39 17.60 13.16
CA SER A 266 34.80 17.56 12.72
C SER A 266 35.12 18.56 11.61
N ALA A 267 34.15 18.82 10.73
CA ALA A 267 34.23 19.76 9.61
C ALA A 267 32.81 20.18 9.17
N GLY A 268 32.72 21.32 8.48
CA GLY A 268 31.44 21.80 7.97
C GLY A 268 30.84 20.86 6.91
N GLY A 269 29.53 20.61 6.98
CA GLY A 269 28.87 19.65 6.10
C GLY A 269 27.39 19.47 6.42
N TYR A 270 26.77 18.50 5.76
CA TYR A 270 25.33 18.25 5.83
C TYR A 270 25.03 16.99 6.62
N TYR A 271 24.06 17.07 7.53
CA TYR A 271 23.54 15.95 8.29
C TYR A 271 22.12 15.60 7.85
N ARG A 272 21.80 14.31 7.71
CA ARG A 272 20.43 13.87 7.39
C ARG A 272 20.09 12.55 8.07
N PHE A 273 18.81 12.35 8.37
CA PHE A 273 18.29 11.05 8.77
C PHE A 273 17.80 10.24 7.57
N VAL A 274 18.04 8.93 7.60
CA VAL A 274 17.58 7.95 6.61
C VAL A 274 16.84 6.81 7.31
N PHE A 275 15.61 6.58 6.89
CA PHE A 275 14.83 5.41 7.23
C PHE A 275 14.84 4.42 6.05
N ASN A 276 15.37 3.22 6.27
CA ASN A 276 15.58 2.22 5.23
C ASN A 276 14.32 1.40 4.89
N GLY A 277 13.14 1.81 5.38
CA GLY A 277 11.88 1.11 5.18
C GLY A 277 11.64 0.01 6.22
N SER A 278 10.47 -0.60 6.12
CA SER A 278 10.06 -1.77 6.89
C SER A 278 9.20 -2.70 6.03
N ALA A 279 8.63 -3.76 6.61
CA ALA A 279 7.71 -4.63 5.89
C ALA A 279 6.42 -3.90 5.43
N THR A 280 6.08 -2.78 6.06
CA THR A 280 4.81 -2.05 5.82
C THR A 280 5.00 -0.55 5.58
N GLY A 281 6.23 -0.06 5.60
CA GLY A 281 6.57 1.35 5.38
C GLY A 281 7.66 1.53 4.32
N GLY A 282 7.43 2.44 3.39
CA GLY A 282 8.40 2.82 2.36
C GLY A 282 9.63 3.52 2.95
N LYS A 283 10.74 3.51 2.19
CA LYS A 283 11.98 4.20 2.56
C LYS A 283 11.78 5.72 2.58
N ALA A 284 12.49 6.42 3.45
CA ALA A 284 12.46 7.88 3.53
C ALA A 284 13.85 8.44 3.81
N THR A 285 14.21 9.54 3.15
CA THR A 285 15.47 10.25 3.36
C THR A 285 15.18 11.72 3.58
N ALA A 286 15.70 12.29 4.66
CA ALA A 286 15.55 13.72 4.94
C ALA A 286 16.43 14.53 3.98
N THR A 287 16.00 15.77 3.72
CA THR A 287 16.90 16.80 3.20
C THR A 287 18.04 16.99 4.20
N GLY A 288 19.26 17.18 3.69
CA GLY A 288 20.42 17.41 4.54
C GLY A 288 20.45 18.83 5.08
N ASP A 289 20.80 18.95 6.36
CA ASP A 289 20.89 20.22 7.08
C ASP A 289 22.35 20.60 7.34
N TYR A 290 22.70 21.88 7.10
CA TYR A 290 24.09 22.32 6.97
C TYR A 290 24.66 22.93 8.24
N VAL A 291 25.61 22.22 8.87
CA VAL A 291 26.35 22.75 10.00
C VAL A 291 27.66 23.38 9.54
N GLY A 292 27.83 24.68 9.80
CA GLY A 292 29.11 25.37 9.69
C GLY A 292 30.04 25.09 10.87
N VAL A 293 31.31 24.77 10.60
CA VAL A 293 32.33 24.55 11.65
C VAL A 293 33.38 25.64 11.60
N GLN A 294 33.70 26.22 12.76
CA GLN A 294 34.68 27.28 12.97
C GLN A 294 35.81 26.82 13.91
#